data_AF-A0A0A2LKH3-F1
#
_entry.id   AF-A0A0A2LKH3-F1
#
_cell.length_a   1.000
_cell.length_b   1.000
_cell.length_c   1.000
_cell.angle_alpha   90.00
_cell.angle_beta   90.00
_cell.angle_gamma   90.00
#
_symmetry.space_group_name_H-M   'P 1'
#
loop_
_entity.id
_entity.type
_entity.pdbx_description
1 polymer ?
#
loop_
_entity_poly.entity_id
_entity_poly.type
_entity_poly.pdbx_seq_one_letter_code
_entity_poly.pdbx_strand_id
1 'polypeptide(L)'
;MYRYVFFVLCIAISFSVNAQNYPKYKTTRVKDTVFTQPEKTDDIIIAETQLAEEPKSEFDELFEKARQLAVAKEFKQAITIFNEALVISPPENEYLVLLLRGNCYFSLKEFDQCISDYTRALEETKLPHENAKGNLCMMRGLAYGSRDGEGDKERKCADIAIARATGALGGDRSVLDADCD
;
A
#
# COMPACT_ATOMS: atom_id res chain seq x y z
N MET A 1 -22.60 57.38 -4.82
CA MET A 1 -21.71 56.32 -4.27
C MET A 1 -22.47 55.36 -3.33
N TYR A 2 -23.66 54.86 -3.72
CA TYR A 2 -24.45 53.94 -2.86
C TYR A 2 -24.82 52.61 -3.53
N ARG A 3 -24.53 52.42 -4.83
CA ARG A 3 -24.79 51.15 -5.54
C ARG A 3 -23.66 50.12 -5.45
N TYR A 4 -22.43 50.53 -5.13
CA TYR A 4 -21.29 49.61 -4.91
C TYR A 4 -21.17 49.13 -3.46
N VAL A 5 -21.71 49.87 -2.49
CA VAL A 5 -21.71 49.45 -1.07
C VAL A 5 -22.72 48.31 -0.83
N PHE A 6 -23.82 48.28 -1.60
CA PHE A 6 -24.85 47.25 -1.43
C PHE A 6 -24.45 45.88 -2.01
N PHE A 7 -23.58 45.85 -3.03
CA PHE A 7 -23.18 44.59 -3.68
C PHE A 7 -22.06 43.86 -2.93
N VAL A 8 -21.21 44.59 -2.20
CA VAL A 8 -20.17 43.99 -1.33
C VAL A 8 -20.77 43.38 -0.06
N LEU A 9 -21.93 43.88 0.39
CA LEU A 9 -22.61 43.41 1.59
C LEU A 9 -23.34 42.06 1.39
N CYS A 10 -23.62 41.65 0.15
CA CYS A 10 -24.28 40.37 -0.14
C CYS A 10 -23.32 39.17 -0.23
N ILE A 11 -22.01 39.37 -0.48
CA ILE A 11 -21.04 38.27 -0.60
C ILE A 11 -20.51 37.82 0.77
N ALA A 12 -20.58 38.69 1.78
CA ALA A 12 -20.17 38.37 3.15
C ALA A 12 -21.21 37.54 3.95
N ILE A 13 -22.44 37.39 3.45
CA ILE A 13 -23.52 36.64 4.13
C ILE A 13 -23.56 35.17 3.69
N SER A 14 -22.81 34.80 2.64
CA SER A 14 -22.77 33.43 2.10
C SER A 14 -21.68 32.51 2.67
N PHE A 15 -20.85 32.97 3.61
CA PHE A 15 -19.79 32.14 4.23
C PHE A 15 -19.98 31.80 5.72
N SER A 16 -21.08 32.21 6.34
CA SER A 16 -21.31 31.95 7.78
C SER A 16 -22.43 30.94 8.08
N VAL A 17 -22.95 30.25 7.06
CA VAL A 17 -23.89 29.12 7.26
C VAL A 17 -23.23 27.81 6.83
N ASN A 18 -22.31 27.30 7.65
CA ASN A 18 -22.29 25.87 8.06
C ASN A 18 -21.25 25.60 9.16
N ALA A 19 -21.34 26.31 10.29
CA ALA A 19 -20.79 25.77 11.52
C ALA A 19 -21.76 24.68 12.01
N GLN A 20 -21.39 23.42 11.79
CA GLN A 20 -22.12 22.27 12.30
C GLN A 20 -22.37 22.43 13.81
N ASN A 21 -23.64 22.45 14.21
CA ASN A 21 -24.06 22.39 15.61
C ASN A 21 -23.67 21.03 16.19
N TYR A 22 -22.53 20.96 16.89
CA TYR A 22 -22.23 19.84 17.78
C TYR A 22 -22.97 20.04 19.11
N PRO A 23 -23.62 19.01 19.68
CA PRO A 23 -24.28 19.14 20.96
C PRO A 23 -23.25 19.45 22.07
N LYS A 24 -23.42 20.57 22.76
CA LYS A 24 -22.61 20.92 23.94
C LYS A 24 -22.86 19.90 25.04
N TYR A 25 -21.90 19.00 25.28
CA TYR A 25 -21.95 18.13 26.45
C TYR A 25 -21.68 18.97 27.71
N LYS A 26 -22.56 18.84 28.71
CA LYS A 26 -22.38 19.49 30.01
C LYS A 26 -21.33 18.72 30.82
N THR A 27 -20.17 19.32 31.05
CA THR A 27 -19.20 18.80 32.02
C THR A 27 -19.59 19.29 33.41
N THR A 28 -20.08 18.39 34.27
CA THR A 28 -20.22 18.69 35.70
C THR A 28 -18.84 18.55 36.34
N ARG A 29 -18.25 19.65 36.84
CA ARG A 29 -17.05 19.55 37.68
C ARG A 29 -17.43 18.81 38.97
N VAL A 30 -16.95 17.57 39.11
CA VAL A 30 -16.95 16.89 40.40
C VAL A 30 -15.96 17.66 41.28
N LYS A 31 -16.46 18.38 42.29
CA LYS A 31 -15.61 18.91 43.36
C LYS A 31 -15.30 17.76 44.30
N ASP A 32 -14.04 17.66 44.68
CA ASP A 32 -13.49 16.77 45.71
C ASP A 32 -13.19 15.34 45.25
N THR A 33 -12.25 15.18 44.32
CA THR A 33 -11.48 13.93 44.19
C THR A 33 -10.21 14.04 45.03
N VAL A 34 -10.23 13.46 46.24
CA VAL A 34 -9.01 13.18 47.00
C VAL A 34 -8.22 12.12 46.22
N PHE A 35 -7.02 12.45 45.76
CA PHE A 35 -6.13 11.49 45.11
C PHE A 35 -5.47 10.63 46.19
N THR A 36 -6.06 9.49 46.54
CA THR A 36 -5.34 8.47 47.30
C THR A 36 -4.43 7.70 46.33
N GLN A 37 -3.13 7.67 46.61
CA GLN A 37 -2.21 6.80 45.89
C GLN A 37 -2.67 5.34 46.01
N PRO A 38 -2.63 4.53 44.94
CA PRO A 38 -3.11 3.17 44.99
C PRO A 38 -2.26 2.36 45.99
N GLU A 39 -2.94 1.82 47.00
CA GLU A 39 -2.39 0.83 47.90
C GLU A 39 -2.10 -0.45 47.09
N LYS A 40 -0.91 -1.00 47.29
CA LYS A 40 -0.32 -2.08 46.50
C LYS A 40 -1.13 -3.37 46.68
N THR A 41 -2.09 -3.64 45.79
CA THR A 41 -2.78 -4.92 45.70
C THR A 41 -2.04 -5.81 44.71
N ASP A 42 -1.33 -6.81 45.23
CA ASP A 42 -0.47 -7.75 44.51
C ASP A 42 -1.22 -8.76 43.62
N ASP A 43 -2.48 -8.53 43.24
CA ASP A 43 -3.26 -9.44 42.37
C ASP A 43 -4.06 -8.65 41.32
N ILE A 44 -3.35 -7.99 40.39
CA ILE A 44 -3.93 -7.74 39.07
C ILE A 44 -3.80 -9.05 38.32
N ILE A 45 -4.82 -9.90 38.38
CA ILE A 45 -5.01 -10.91 37.34
C ILE A 45 -5.25 -10.11 36.07
N ILE A 46 -4.18 -9.82 35.33
CA ILE A 46 -4.26 -9.49 33.93
C ILE A 46 -4.86 -10.76 33.33
N ALA A 47 -6.19 -10.77 33.18
CA ALA A 47 -6.80 -11.64 32.22
C ALA A 47 -6.22 -11.19 30.88
N GLU A 48 -5.08 -11.76 30.50
CA GLU A 48 -4.69 -11.87 29.11
C GLU A 48 -5.86 -12.62 28.47
N THR A 49 -6.85 -11.86 28.00
CA THR A 49 -7.64 -12.27 26.85
C THR A 49 -6.61 -12.53 25.77
N GLN A 50 -6.13 -13.77 25.70
CA GLN A 50 -5.60 -14.32 24.47
C GLN A 50 -6.71 -14.06 23.45
N LEU A 51 -6.51 -13.01 22.65
CA LEU A 51 -7.23 -12.83 21.41
C LEU A 51 -7.05 -14.16 20.70
N ALA A 52 -8.12 -14.94 20.56
CA ALA A 52 -8.09 -16.13 19.74
C ALA A 52 -7.69 -15.65 18.34
N GLU A 53 -6.46 -15.97 17.90
CA GLU A 53 -6.06 -15.74 16.52
C GLU A 53 -7.08 -16.48 15.65
N GLU A 54 -7.81 -15.76 14.81
CA GLU A 54 -8.66 -16.40 13.82
C GLU A 54 -7.80 -17.41 13.04
N PRO A 55 -8.31 -18.62 12.76
CA PRO A 55 -7.54 -19.61 12.03
C PRO A 55 -7.08 -18.96 10.72
N LYS A 56 -5.76 -18.95 10.48
CA LYS A 56 -5.18 -18.40 9.25
C LYS A 56 -5.86 -19.07 8.07
N SER A 57 -6.30 -18.27 7.09
CA SER A 57 -6.92 -18.84 5.91
C SER A 57 -5.89 -19.69 5.15
N GLU A 58 -6.34 -20.68 4.38
CA GLU A 58 -5.45 -21.48 3.54
C GLU A 58 -4.60 -20.60 2.61
N PHE A 59 -5.18 -19.49 2.12
CA PHE A 59 -4.46 -18.48 1.37
C PHE A 59 -3.32 -17.85 2.19
N ASP A 60 -3.56 -17.44 3.43
CA ASP A 60 -2.55 -16.80 4.29
C ASP A 60 -1.39 -17.75 4.57
N GLU A 61 -1.68 -19.05 4.77
CA GLU A 61 -0.66 -20.07 4.97
C GLU A 61 0.23 -20.26 3.73
N LEU A 62 -0.38 -20.40 2.54
CA LEU A 62 0.36 -20.53 1.28
C LEU A 62 1.17 -19.27 0.98
N PHE A 63 0.56 -18.10 1.14
CA PHE A 63 1.20 -16.82 0.87
C PHE A 63 2.41 -16.60 1.78
N GLU A 64 2.26 -16.88 3.08
CA GLU A 64 3.36 -16.73 4.03
C GLU A 64 4.49 -17.73 3.76
N LYS A 65 4.14 -18.99 3.46
CA LYS A 65 5.13 -20.02 3.10
C LYS A 65 5.92 -19.62 1.84
N ALA A 66 5.24 -19.17 0.80
CA ALA A 66 5.89 -18.72 -0.44
C ALA A 66 6.83 -17.53 -0.18
N ARG A 67 6.39 -16.57 0.64
CA ARG A 67 7.19 -15.41 1.04
C ARG A 67 8.46 -15.83 1.79
N GLN A 68 8.36 -16.79 2.72
CA GLN A 68 9.50 -17.31 3.46
C GLN A 68 10.51 -18.01 2.53
N LEU A 69 10.02 -18.83 1.59
CA LEU A 69 10.87 -19.46 0.57
C LEU A 69 11.58 -18.41 -0.30
N ALA A 70 10.88 -17.34 -0.69
CA ALA A 70 11.47 -16.24 -1.46
C ALA A 70 12.58 -15.51 -0.67
N VAL A 71 12.37 -15.25 0.62
CA VAL A 71 13.39 -14.68 1.52
C VAL A 71 14.59 -15.61 1.68
N ALA A 72 14.35 -16.92 1.76
CA ALA A 72 15.38 -17.96 1.76
C ALA A 72 16.09 -18.13 0.39
N LYS A 73 15.68 -17.37 -0.64
CA LYS A 73 16.17 -17.45 -2.02
C LYS A 73 15.88 -18.78 -2.73
N GLU A 74 14.92 -19.54 -2.21
CA GLU A 74 14.41 -20.77 -2.82
C GLU A 74 13.35 -20.44 -3.90
N PHE A 75 13.74 -19.62 -4.87
CA PHE A 75 12.80 -18.95 -5.80
C PHE A 75 11.89 -19.92 -6.57
N LYS A 76 12.42 -21.06 -7.03
CA LYS A 76 11.60 -22.05 -7.76
C LYS A 76 10.51 -22.68 -6.90
N GLN A 77 10.83 -22.95 -5.63
CA GLN A 77 9.84 -23.47 -4.68
C GLN A 77 8.85 -22.37 -4.31
N ALA A 78 9.32 -21.15 -4.06
CA ALA A 78 8.45 -19.99 -3.82
C ALA A 78 7.44 -19.79 -4.96
N ILE A 79 7.89 -19.85 -6.23
CA ILE A 79 7.03 -19.75 -7.41
C ILE A 79 5.95 -20.85 -7.42
N THR A 80 6.33 -22.08 -7.08
CA THR A 80 5.38 -23.20 -7.02
C THR A 80 4.28 -22.92 -6.00
N ILE A 81 4.64 -22.49 -4.79
CA ILE A 81 3.66 -22.14 -3.75
C ILE A 81 2.87 -20.88 -4.12
N PHE A 82 3.47 -19.88 -4.76
CA PHE A 82 2.74 -18.71 -5.27
C PHE A 82 1.72 -19.08 -6.35
N ASN A 83 1.99 -20.10 -7.18
CA ASN A 83 1.00 -20.59 -8.14
C ASN A 83 -0.23 -21.16 -7.43
N GLU A 84 -0.02 -21.94 -6.36
CA GLU A 84 -1.10 -22.47 -5.53
C GLU A 84 -1.86 -21.33 -4.83
N ALA A 85 -1.15 -20.38 -4.21
CA ALA A 85 -1.75 -19.22 -3.54
C ALA A 85 -2.59 -18.36 -4.50
N LEU A 86 -2.16 -18.22 -5.76
CA LEU A 86 -2.87 -17.43 -6.76
C LEU A 86 -4.23 -18.04 -7.15
N VAL A 87 -4.36 -19.37 -7.11
CA VAL A 87 -5.62 -20.07 -7.44
C VAL A 87 -6.73 -19.74 -6.44
N ILE A 88 -6.38 -19.55 -5.17
CA ILE A 88 -7.32 -19.28 -4.08
C ILE A 88 -7.24 -17.84 -3.56
N SER A 89 -6.53 -16.97 -4.28
CA SER A 89 -6.28 -15.60 -3.83
C SER A 89 -7.56 -14.77 -3.81
N PRO A 90 -7.84 -14.04 -2.71
CA PRO A 90 -8.83 -12.98 -2.75
C PRO A 90 -8.46 -11.92 -3.81
N PRO A 91 -9.41 -11.37 -4.58
CA PRO A 91 -9.13 -10.40 -5.64
C PRO A 91 -8.30 -9.18 -5.20
N GLU A 92 -8.43 -8.76 -3.94
CA GLU A 92 -7.67 -7.67 -3.33
C GLU A 92 -6.18 -8.01 -3.06
N ASN A 93 -5.83 -9.29 -3.01
CA ASN A 93 -4.47 -9.76 -2.72
C ASN A 93 -3.75 -10.29 -3.97
N GLU A 94 -4.47 -10.51 -5.07
CA GLU A 94 -3.94 -11.09 -6.31
C GLU A 94 -2.73 -10.31 -6.83
N TYR A 95 -2.80 -8.97 -6.80
CA TYR A 95 -1.71 -8.09 -7.25
C TYR A 95 -0.41 -8.34 -6.47
N LEU A 96 -0.52 -8.64 -5.17
CA LEU A 96 0.60 -8.83 -4.27
C LEU A 96 1.25 -10.20 -4.50
N VAL A 97 0.44 -11.24 -4.75
CA VAL A 97 0.93 -12.57 -5.12
C VAL A 97 1.72 -12.47 -6.43
N LEU A 98 1.17 -11.81 -7.45
CA LEU A 98 1.84 -11.60 -8.73
C LEU A 98 3.13 -10.77 -8.60
N LEU A 99 3.12 -9.70 -7.79
CA LEU A 99 4.31 -8.91 -7.51
C LEU A 99 5.44 -9.78 -6.92
N LEU A 100 5.13 -10.59 -5.90
CA LEU A 100 6.15 -11.39 -5.22
C LEU A 100 6.64 -12.57 -6.09
N ARG A 101 5.74 -13.20 -6.87
CA ARG A 101 6.13 -14.22 -7.85
C ARG A 101 6.99 -13.62 -8.97
N GLY A 102 6.63 -12.44 -9.47
CA GLY A 102 7.43 -11.67 -10.42
C GLY A 102 8.84 -11.36 -9.90
N ASN A 103 8.99 -11.00 -8.62
CA ASN A 103 10.29 -10.79 -7.99
C ASN A 103 11.14 -12.08 -7.95
N CYS A 104 10.51 -13.24 -7.76
CA CYS A 104 11.19 -14.52 -7.82
C CYS A 104 11.69 -14.81 -9.24
N TYR A 105 10.85 -14.59 -10.26
CA TYR A 105 11.27 -14.71 -11.67
C TYR A 105 12.40 -13.74 -12.02
N PHE A 106 12.33 -12.48 -11.57
CA PHE A 106 13.42 -11.51 -11.73
C PHE A 106 14.74 -12.03 -11.16
N SER A 107 14.69 -12.61 -9.95
CA SER A 107 15.87 -13.17 -9.27
C SER A 107 16.45 -14.38 -10.00
N LEU A 108 15.62 -15.13 -10.73
CA LEU A 108 16.02 -16.22 -11.61
C LEU A 108 16.46 -15.74 -13.01
N LYS A 109 16.39 -14.44 -13.30
CA LYS A 109 16.61 -13.84 -14.63
C LYS A 109 15.61 -14.31 -15.70
N GLU A 110 14.44 -14.78 -15.26
CA GLU A 110 13.32 -15.16 -16.12
C GLU A 110 12.47 -13.91 -16.41
N PHE A 111 13.04 -12.98 -17.19
CA PHE A 111 12.48 -11.64 -17.32
C PHE A 111 11.12 -11.59 -18.03
N ASP A 112 10.85 -12.50 -18.97
CA ASP A 112 9.56 -12.54 -19.67
C ASP A 112 8.41 -12.89 -18.73
N GLN A 113 8.57 -13.93 -17.91
CA GLN A 113 7.60 -14.31 -16.87
C GLN A 113 7.44 -13.20 -15.82
N CYS A 114 8.55 -12.57 -15.42
CA CYS A 114 8.56 -11.44 -14.50
C CYS A 114 7.73 -10.25 -15.04
N ILE A 115 7.98 -9.84 -16.29
CA ILE A 115 7.24 -8.77 -16.97
C ILE A 115 5.76 -9.13 -17.11
N SER A 116 5.46 -10.38 -17.45
CA SER A 116 4.09 -10.88 -17.55
C SER A 116 3.33 -10.75 -16.22
N ASP A 117 3.95 -11.16 -15.11
CA ASP A 117 3.33 -11.08 -13.78
C ASP A 117 3.06 -9.63 -13.36
N TYR A 118 4.03 -8.74 -13.55
CA TYR A 118 3.82 -7.33 -13.22
C TYR A 118 2.77 -6.67 -14.12
N THR A 119 2.70 -7.06 -15.40
CA THR A 119 1.70 -6.54 -16.33
C THR A 119 0.30 -7.00 -15.93
N ARG A 120 0.13 -8.29 -15.62
CA ARG A 120 -1.14 -8.81 -15.10
C ARG A 120 -1.55 -8.10 -13.81
N ALA A 121 -0.62 -7.88 -12.89
CA ALA A 121 -0.90 -7.13 -11.67
C ALA A 121 -1.38 -5.69 -11.95
N LEU A 122 -0.80 -5.02 -12.96
CA LEU A 122 -1.18 -3.65 -13.33
C LEU A 122 -2.52 -3.56 -14.07
N GLU A 123 -2.87 -4.57 -14.86
CA GLU A 123 -3.99 -4.50 -15.82
C GLU A 123 -5.23 -5.30 -15.38
N GLU A 124 -5.04 -6.40 -14.65
CA GLU A 124 -6.09 -7.38 -14.38
C GLU A 124 -6.50 -7.47 -12.92
N THR A 125 -5.79 -6.79 -12.01
CA THR A 125 -6.05 -6.89 -10.56
C THR A 125 -6.47 -5.56 -9.92
N LYS A 126 -7.05 -5.66 -8.72
CA LYS A 126 -7.46 -4.49 -7.95
C LYS A 126 -6.31 -3.97 -7.09
N LEU A 127 -5.68 -2.87 -7.53
CA LEU A 127 -4.64 -2.21 -6.75
C LEU A 127 -5.25 -1.42 -5.57
N PRO A 128 -4.71 -1.54 -4.35
CA PRO A 128 -5.28 -0.89 -3.17
C PRO A 128 -4.99 0.62 -3.09
N HIS A 129 -3.93 1.09 -3.77
CA HIS A 129 -3.52 2.50 -3.78
C HIS A 129 -2.60 2.79 -4.97
N GLU A 130 -2.55 4.06 -5.42
CA GLU A 130 -1.71 4.51 -6.54
C GLU A 130 -0.20 4.20 -6.33
N ASN A 131 0.27 4.19 -5.08
CA ASN A 131 1.66 3.82 -4.81
C ASN A 131 1.98 2.37 -5.21
N ALA A 132 0.98 1.47 -5.23
CA ALA A 132 1.19 0.07 -5.63
C ALA A 132 1.45 0.01 -7.14
N LYS A 133 0.71 0.81 -7.92
CA LYS A 133 0.94 1.00 -9.36
C LYS A 133 2.36 1.50 -9.61
N GLY A 134 2.79 2.51 -8.87
CA GLY A 134 4.15 3.03 -8.96
C GLY A 134 5.24 2.00 -8.70
N ASN A 135 5.07 1.20 -7.64
CA ASN A 135 6.00 0.12 -7.31
C ASN A 135 6.05 -0.95 -8.40
N LEU A 136 4.89 -1.38 -8.91
CA LEU A 136 4.80 -2.36 -10.00
C LEU A 136 5.45 -1.84 -11.28
N CYS A 137 5.16 -0.61 -11.68
CA CYS A 137 5.81 0.03 -12.83
C CYS A 137 7.34 0.10 -12.62
N MET A 138 7.82 0.52 -11.44
CA MET A 138 9.25 0.52 -11.16
C MET A 138 9.87 -0.88 -11.33
N MET A 139 9.26 -1.92 -10.77
CA MET A 139 9.77 -3.29 -10.86
C MET A 139 9.74 -3.80 -12.30
N ARG A 140 8.68 -3.50 -13.06
CA ARG A 140 8.58 -3.88 -14.48
C ARG A 140 9.56 -3.12 -15.36
N GLY A 141 9.79 -1.84 -15.12
CA GLY A 141 10.81 -1.05 -15.79
C GLY A 141 12.22 -1.60 -15.56
N LEU A 142 12.53 -2.03 -14.33
CA LEU A 142 13.78 -2.73 -14.02
C LEU A 142 13.91 -4.06 -14.78
N ALA A 143 12.81 -4.81 -14.90
CA ALA A 143 12.78 -6.06 -15.67
C ALA A 143 13.03 -5.82 -17.16
N TYR A 144 12.39 -4.81 -17.77
CA TYR A 144 12.67 -4.39 -19.14
C TYR A 144 14.14 -4.02 -19.34
N GLY A 145 14.70 -3.18 -18.47
CA GLY A 145 16.12 -2.81 -18.54
C GLY A 145 17.09 -3.98 -18.36
N SER A 146 16.68 -5.03 -17.62
CA SER A 146 17.51 -6.23 -17.41
C SER A 146 17.38 -7.25 -18.55
N ARG A 147 16.22 -7.30 -19.22
CA ARG A 147 16.00 -8.15 -20.40
C ARG A 147 16.73 -7.61 -21.63
N ASP A 148 16.75 -6.29 -21.81
CA ASP A 148 17.40 -5.60 -22.93
C ASP A 148 16.91 -6.06 -24.32
N GLY A 149 15.59 -6.24 -24.44
CA GLY A 149 14.91 -6.62 -25.69
C GLY A 149 14.49 -5.42 -26.55
N GLU A 150 14.01 -5.71 -27.76
CA GLU A 150 13.51 -4.69 -28.67
C GLU A 150 12.31 -3.92 -28.05
N GLY A 151 12.43 -2.59 -27.99
CA GLY A 151 11.44 -1.71 -27.40
C GLY A 151 11.48 -1.62 -25.86
N ASP A 152 12.40 -2.33 -25.20
CA ASP A 152 12.44 -2.37 -23.73
C ASP A 152 12.96 -1.10 -23.11
N LYS A 153 13.86 -0.42 -23.80
CA LYS A 153 14.35 0.89 -23.39
C LYS A 153 13.20 1.88 -23.25
N GLU A 154 12.34 1.98 -24.26
CA GLU A 154 11.18 2.85 -24.26
C GLU A 154 10.16 2.45 -23.19
N ARG A 155 9.89 1.14 -23.05
CA ARG A 155 8.97 0.61 -22.02
C ARG A 155 9.47 0.87 -20.61
N LYS A 156 10.78 0.67 -20.36
CA LYS A 156 11.45 1.03 -19.10
C LYS A 156 11.19 2.49 -18.77
N CYS A 157 11.46 3.40 -19.70
CA CYS A 157 11.34 4.84 -19.45
C CYS A 157 9.89 5.26 -19.18
N ALA A 158 8.93 4.66 -19.90
CA ALA A 158 7.50 4.87 -19.63
C ALA A 158 7.12 4.43 -18.20
N ASP A 159 7.57 3.25 -17.77
CA ASP A 159 7.31 2.71 -16.44
C ASP A 159 7.97 3.54 -15.32
N ILE A 160 9.22 3.98 -15.51
CA ILE A 160 9.93 4.84 -14.56
C ILE A 160 9.23 6.22 -14.43
N ALA A 161 8.72 6.77 -15.53
CA ALA A 161 7.96 8.02 -15.49
C ALA A 161 6.66 7.88 -14.66
N ILE A 162 5.94 6.76 -14.80
CA ILE A 162 4.76 6.46 -13.98
C ILE A 162 5.15 6.33 -12.50
N ALA A 163 6.20 5.55 -12.19
CA ALA A 163 6.67 5.36 -10.81
C ALA A 163 7.06 6.67 -10.12
N ARG A 164 7.61 7.62 -10.88
CA ARG A 164 7.90 8.99 -10.40
C ARG A 164 6.62 9.76 -10.09
N ALA A 165 5.68 9.77 -11.02
CA ALA A 165 4.43 10.51 -10.90
C ALA A 165 3.59 10.04 -9.70
N THR A 166 3.65 8.75 -9.37
CA THR A 166 2.95 8.18 -8.20
C THR A 166 3.71 8.34 -6.88
N GLY A 167 4.92 8.93 -6.89
CA GLY A 167 5.74 9.09 -5.67
C GLY A 167 6.37 7.79 -5.15
N ALA A 168 6.39 6.71 -5.95
CA ALA A 168 7.06 5.46 -5.56
C ALA A 168 8.59 5.59 -5.59
N LEU A 169 9.10 6.55 -6.39
CA LEU A 169 10.51 6.97 -6.38
C LEU A 169 10.80 7.93 -5.23
N GLY A 170 11.19 7.40 -4.08
CA GLY A 170 11.70 8.19 -2.95
C GLY A 170 13.18 8.53 -3.10
N GLY A 171 13.54 9.80 -2.93
CA GLY A 171 14.93 10.28 -3.03
C GLY A 171 15.43 10.39 -4.47
N ASP A 172 16.72 10.68 -4.64
CA ASP A 172 17.35 10.74 -5.96
C ASP A 172 17.55 9.32 -6.52
N ARG A 173 16.81 9.01 -7.57
CA ARG A 173 16.89 7.74 -8.32
C ARG A 173 17.16 8.00 -9.80
N SER A 174 17.88 9.08 -10.11
CA SER A 174 18.32 9.44 -11.46
C SER A 174 19.06 8.30 -12.20
N VAL A 175 19.69 7.38 -11.46
CA VAL A 175 20.30 6.17 -12.05
C VAL A 175 19.28 5.31 -12.81
N LEU A 176 18.00 5.32 -12.44
CA LEU A 176 16.94 4.59 -13.15
C LEU A 176 16.57 5.26 -14.48
N ASP A 177 16.84 6.56 -14.62
CA ASP A 177 16.65 7.33 -15.85
C ASP A 177 17.81 7.15 -16.84
N ALA A 178 18.81 6.33 -16.51
CA ALA A 178 19.86 5.99 -17.45
C ALA A 178 19.23 5.54 -18.78
N ASP A 179 19.61 6.24 -19.84
CA ASP A 179 19.13 6.02 -21.20
C ASP A 179 17.67 6.44 -21.48
N CYS A 180 17.02 7.24 -20.62
CA CYS A 180 15.65 7.73 -20.84
C CYS A 180 15.54 9.13 -21.49
N ASP A 181 16.65 9.61 -22.06
CA ASP A 181 16.79 10.92 -22.72
C ASP A 181 16.52 10.88 -24.24
#